data_AF-A0A7Y0WNA0-F1
#
_entry.id   AF-A0A7Y0WNA0-F1
#
_cell.length_a   1.000
_cell.length_b   1.000
_cell.length_c   1.000
_cell.angle_alpha   90.00
_cell.angle_beta   90.00
_cell.angle_gamma   90.00
#
_symmetry.space_group_name_H-M   'P 1'
#
loop_
_entity.id
_entity.type
_entity.pdbx_description
1 polymer ?
#
loop_
_entity_poly.entity_id
_entity_poly.type
_entity_poly.pdbx_seq_one_letter_code
_entity_poly.pdbx_strand_id
1 'polypeptide(L)'
;MSAGEQYRAAFERLKSNKPERLPKGTPVSQNNVAKEAGSDPSALKKARFPLLIAEIQKYVEGHAEQRPPSVRQVSLLARRKNRGLRERIEEITQQRDHLASLLGEADATILELYDRIADLERQLPASNVLPLNPRGHKKL
;
A
#
# COMPACT_ATOMS: atom_id res chain seq x y z
N MET A 1 -23.68 -9.78 -45.97
CA MET A 1 -23.11 -8.87 -44.95
C MET A 1 -21.64 -8.65 -45.25
N SER A 2 -21.21 -7.40 -45.27
CA SER A 2 -19.80 -7.03 -45.47
C SER A 2 -18.96 -7.39 -44.24
N ALA A 3 -17.66 -7.65 -44.42
CA ALA A 3 -16.74 -7.93 -43.31
C ALA A 3 -16.75 -6.79 -42.26
N GLY A 4 -16.90 -5.53 -42.68
CA GLY A 4 -16.99 -4.39 -41.76
C GLY A 4 -18.24 -4.43 -40.87
N GLU A 5 -19.38 -4.87 -41.41
CA GLU A 5 -20.64 -5.00 -40.66
C GLU A 5 -20.54 -6.12 -39.63
N GLN A 6 -19.89 -7.24 -39.98
CA GLN A 6 -19.67 -8.36 -39.07
C GLN A 6 -18.81 -7.95 -37.87
N TYR A 7 -17.72 -7.20 -38.09
CA TYR A 7 -16.89 -6.69 -37.00
C TYR A 7 -17.63 -5.66 -36.14
N ARG A 8 -18.48 -4.82 -36.74
CA ARG A 8 -19.27 -3.82 -36.00
C ARG A 8 -20.35 -4.48 -35.14
N ALA A 9 -21.04 -5.49 -35.68
CA ALA A 9 -21.99 -6.30 -34.92
C ALA A 9 -21.30 -7.05 -33.76
N ALA A 10 -20.13 -7.65 -34.01
CA ALA A 10 -19.32 -8.30 -32.98
C ALA A 10 -18.90 -7.32 -31.86
N PHE A 11 -18.53 -6.09 -32.22
CA PHE A 11 -18.22 -5.04 -31.25
C PHE A 11 -19.41 -4.69 -30.36
N GLU A 12 -20.61 -4.51 -30.92
CA GLU A 12 -21.82 -4.23 -30.13
C GLU A 12 -22.25 -5.41 -29.24
N ARG A 13 -22.06 -6.65 -29.70
CA ARG A 13 -22.27 -7.85 -28.86
C ARG A 13 -21.36 -7.89 -27.64
N LEU A 14 -20.07 -7.58 -27.82
CA LEU A 14 -19.12 -7.53 -26.71
C LEU A 14 -19.42 -6.38 -25.74
N LYS A 15 -19.83 -5.20 -26.23
CA LYS A 15 -20.28 -4.08 -25.39
C LYS A 15 -21.48 -4.43 -24.52
N SER A 16 -22.44 -5.17 -25.08
CA SER A 16 -23.67 -5.59 -24.39
C SER A 16 -23.51 -6.89 -23.59
N ASN A 17 -22.30 -7.44 -23.52
CA ASN A 17 -21.99 -8.71 -22.86
C ASN A 17 -22.84 -9.90 -23.36
N LYS A 18 -23.19 -9.90 -24.65
CA LYS A 18 -23.90 -10.98 -25.35
C LYS A 18 -23.05 -11.58 -26.47
N PRO A 19 -21.83 -12.10 -26.17
CA PRO A 19 -21.03 -12.77 -27.18
C PRO A 19 -21.71 -14.08 -27.63
N GLU A 20 -21.57 -14.38 -28.91
CA GLU A 20 -22.03 -15.62 -29.55
C GLU A 20 -20.90 -16.66 -29.65
N ARG A 21 -19.65 -16.21 -29.88
CA ARG A 21 -18.49 -17.11 -30.11
C ARG A 21 -17.51 -17.14 -28.95
N LEU A 22 -17.41 -16.04 -28.20
CA LEU A 22 -16.58 -15.94 -27.01
C LEU A 22 -17.38 -16.17 -25.72
N PRO A 23 -16.75 -16.56 -24.60
CA PRO A 23 -17.45 -16.71 -23.34
C PRO A 23 -17.99 -15.35 -22.86
N LYS A 24 -19.14 -15.39 -22.17
CA LYS A 24 -19.71 -14.21 -21.51
C LYS A 24 -18.70 -13.62 -20.52
N GLY A 25 -18.64 -12.30 -20.44
CA GLY A 25 -17.65 -11.56 -19.64
C GLY A 25 -16.31 -11.32 -20.34
N THR A 26 -16.16 -11.73 -21.61
CA THR A 26 -14.96 -11.41 -22.38
C THR A 26 -14.83 -9.89 -22.57
N PRO A 27 -13.68 -9.28 -22.22
CA PRO A 27 -13.50 -7.84 -22.35
C PRO A 27 -13.45 -7.42 -23.82
N VAL A 28 -13.93 -6.21 -24.11
CA VAL A 28 -13.81 -5.62 -25.44
C VAL A 28 -12.34 -5.36 -25.76
N SER A 29 -11.87 -5.86 -26.90
CA SER A 29 -10.55 -5.56 -27.47
C SER A 29 -10.57 -5.85 -28.96
N GLN A 30 -9.68 -5.23 -29.74
CA GLN A 30 -9.58 -5.46 -31.19
C GLN A 30 -9.48 -6.95 -31.54
N ASN A 31 -8.66 -7.70 -30.79
CA ASN A 31 -8.47 -9.14 -30.99
C ASN A 31 -9.74 -9.93 -30.66
N ASN A 32 -10.46 -9.56 -29.59
CA ASN A 32 -11.69 -10.23 -29.21
C ASN A 32 -12.83 -9.91 -30.18
N VAL A 33 -12.91 -8.68 -30.70
CA VAL A 33 -13.87 -8.31 -31.75
C VAL A 33 -13.63 -9.15 -33.01
N ALA A 34 -12.37 -9.36 -33.40
CA ALA A 34 -12.05 -10.22 -34.55
C ALA A 34 -12.47 -11.68 -34.34
N LYS A 35 -12.15 -12.26 -33.17
CA LYS A 35 -12.56 -13.63 -32.80
C LYS A 35 -14.07 -13.79 -32.72
N GLU A 36 -14.77 -12.80 -32.18
CA GLU A 36 -16.24 -12.79 -32.05
C GLU A 36 -16.94 -12.65 -33.42
N ALA A 37 -16.30 -11.99 -34.39
CA ALA A 37 -16.74 -11.99 -35.79
C ALA A 37 -16.40 -13.29 -36.53
N GLY A 38 -15.63 -14.21 -35.92
CA GLY A 38 -15.23 -15.46 -36.54
C GLY A 38 -13.95 -15.41 -37.36
N SER A 39 -13.19 -14.33 -37.23
CA SER A 39 -11.94 -14.12 -37.95
C SER A 39 -10.74 -14.32 -37.03
N ASP A 40 -9.56 -14.54 -37.64
CA ASP A 40 -8.29 -14.56 -36.90
C ASP A 40 -8.05 -13.20 -36.20
N PRO A 41 -7.44 -13.17 -35.00
CA PRO A 41 -7.12 -11.92 -34.29
C PRO A 41 -6.39 -10.88 -35.13
N SER A 42 -5.58 -11.33 -36.09
CA SER A 42 -4.78 -10.47 -36.97
C SER A 42 -5.55 -9.96 -38.21
N ALA A 43 -6.80 -10.39 -38.42
CA ALA A 43 -7.59 -10.03 -39.58
C ALA A 43 -8.13 -8.59 -39.53
N LEU A 44 -8.44 -8.09 -38.33
CA LEU A 44 -8.91 -6.72 -38.11
C LEU A 44 -7.72 -5.76 -38.13
N LYS A 45 -7.32 -5.28 -39.31
CA LYS A 45 -6.16 -4.39 -39.50
C LYS A 45 -6.56 -2.92 -39.66
N LYS A 46 -5.74 -2.02 -39.10
CA LYS A 46 -5.91 -0.55 -39.18
C LYS A 46 -5.98 -0.02 -40.62
N ALA A 47 -5.26 -0.64 -41.54
CA ALA A 47 -5.27 -0.26 -42.96
C ALA A 47 -6.64 -0.44 -43.64
N ARG A 48 -7.45 -1.42 -43.19
CA ARG A 48 -8.76 -1.72 -43.80
C ARG A 48 -9.93 -1.13 -43.02
N PHE A 49 -9.81 -1.06 -41.70
CA PHE A 49 -10.89 -0.62 -40.81
C PHE A 49 -10.42 0.45 -39.80
N PRO A 50 -9.89 1.61 -40.27
CA PRO A 50 -9.31 2.61 -39.38
C PRO A 50 -10.32 3.21 -38.39
N LEU A 51 -11.55 3.50 -38.86
CA LEU A 51 -12.61 4.09 -38.03
C LEU A 51 -13.07 3.15 -36.92
N LEU A 52 -13.32 1.87 -37.26
CA LEU A 52 -13.78 0.89 -36.29
C LEU A 52 -12.72 0.62 -35.20
N ILE A 53 -11.45 0.56 -35.57
CA ILE A 53 -10.36 0.37 -34.60
C ILE A 53 -10.24 1.59 -33.67
N ALA A 54 -10.42 2.80 -34.19
CA ALA A 54 -10.45 4.01 -33.36
C ALA A 54 -11.64 3.99 -32.38
N GLU A 55 -12.83 3.57 -32.82
CA GLU A 55 -14.00 3.40 -31.95
C GLU A 55 -13.76 2.36 -30.84
N ILE A 56 -13.17 1.21 -31.18
CA ILE A 56 -12.82 0.16 -30.22
C ILE A 56 -11.83 0.70 -29.18
N GLN A 57 -10.78 1.38 -29.64
CA GLN A 57 -9.74 1.93 -28.77
C GLN A 57 -10.32 2.97 -27.79
N LYS A 58 -11.13 3.90 -28.30
CA LYS A 58 -11.82 4.90 -27.47
C LYS A 58 -12.73 4.25 -26.43
N TYR A 59 -13.44 3.19 -26.80
CA TYR A 59 -14.28 2.45 -25.87
C TYR A 59 -13.44 1.77 -24.78
N VAL A 60 -12.34 1.11 -25.15
CA VAL A 60 -11.43 0.42 -24.21
C VAL A 60 -10.81 1.40 -23.23
N GLU A 61 -10.37 2.57 -23.69
CA GLU A 61 -9.82 3.63 -22.83
C GLU A 61 -10.86 4.16 -21.84
N GLY A 62 -12.10 4.40 -22.29
CA GLY A 62 -13.19 4.85 -21.42
C GLY A 62 -13.67 3.80 -20.40
N HIS A 63 -13.34 2.52 -20.60
CA HIS A 63 -13.73 1.42 -19.72
C HIS A 63 -12.52 0.74 -19.05
N ALA A 64 -11.33 1.36 -19.13
CA ALA A 64 -10.09 0.79 -18.59
C ALA A 64 -10.14 0.59 -17.06
N GLU A 65 -10.82 1.49 -16.34
CA GLU A 65 -11.01 1.45 -14.88
C GLU A 65 -11.81 0.22 -14.40
N GLN A 66 -12.63 -0.38 -15.27
CA GLN A 66 -13.46 -1.54 -14.93
C GLN A 66 -12.77 -2.87 -15.20
N ARG A 67 -11.54 -2.85 -15.73
CA ARG A 67 -10.82 -4.08 -16.05
C ARG A 67 -10.17 -4.64 -14.79
N PRO A 68 -10.50 -5.88 -14.39
CA PRO A 68 -9.80 -6.50 -13.26
C PRO A 68 -8.30 -6.57 -13.58
N PRO A 69 -7.42 -6.14 -12.65
CA PRO A 69 -5.98 -6.18 -12.86
C PRO A 69 -5.54 -7.62 -13.11
N SER A 70 -4.58 -7.79 -14.01
CA SER A 70 -4.02 -9.11 -14.32
C SER A 70 -3.45 -9.76 -13.05
N VAL A 71 -3.61 -11.07 -12.87
CA VAL A 71 -3.03 -11.84 -11.76
C VAL A 71 -1.53 -11.55 -11.59
N ARG A 72 -0.81 -11.34 -12.69
CA ARG A 72 0.61 -10.95 -12.69
C ARG A 72 0.83 -9.55 -12.12
N GLN A 73 -0.04 -8.59 -12.44
CA GLN A 73 0.02 -7.23 -11.93
C GLN A 73 -0.29 -7.19 -10.43
N VAL A 74 -1.33 -7.92 -9.99
CA VAL A 74 -1.70 -8.05 -8.58
C VAL A 74 -0.56 -8.65 -7.76
N SER A 75 0.04 -9.75 -8.23
CA SER A 75 1.15 -10.39 -7.52
C SER A 75 2.40 -9.52 -7.44
N LEU A 76 2.71 -8.75 -8.50
CA LEU A 76 3.84 -7.82 -8.49
C LEU A 76 3.61 -6.65 -7.52
N LEU A 77 2.40 -6.09 -7.50
CA LEU A 77 2.03 -5.05 -6.53
C LEU A 77 2.08 -5.57 -5.09
N ALA A 78 1.57 -6.78 -4.84
CA ALA A 78 1.63 -7.42 -3.52
C ALA A 78 3.09 -7.63 -3.07
N ARG A 79 3.98 -8.09 -3.97
CA ARG A 79 5.42 -8.25 -3.67
C ARG A 79 6.09 -6.92 -3.31
N ARG A 80 5.77 -5.83 -4.03
CA ARG A 80 6.29 -4.50 -3.72
C ARG A 80 5.81 -4.00 -2.36
N LYS A 81 4.51 -4.15 -2.06
CA LYS A 81 3.96 -3.80 -0.75
C LYS A 81 4.62 -4.58 0.38
N ASN A 82 4.76 -5.89 0.22
CA ASN A 82 5.40 -6.75 1.23
C ASN A 82 6.86 -6.38 1.46
N ARG A 83 7.58 -5.94 0.42
CA ARG A 83 8.95 -5.44 0.58
C ARG A 83 8.99 -4.19 1.45
N GLY A 84 8.18 -3.18 1.14
CA GLY A 84 8.13 -1.95 1.95
C GLY A 84 7.68 -2.19 3.39
N LEU A 85 6.76 -3.14 3.61
CA LEU A 85 6.37 -3.54 4.98
C LEU A 85 7.52 -4.19 5.75
N ARG A 86 8.34 -5.02 5.09
CA ARG A 86 9.51 -5.65 5.73
C ARG A 86 10.57 -4.62 6.10
N GLU A 87 10.89 -3.71 5.19
CA GLU A 87 11.81 -2.59 5.43
C GLU A 87 11.33 -1.76 6.64
N ARG A 88 10.02 -1.47 6.71
CA ARG A 88 9.44 -0.73 7.83
C ARG A 88 9.52 -1.47 9.17
N ILE A 89 9.32 -2.79 9.17
CA ILE A 89 9.46 -3.62 10.37
C ILE A 89 10.91 -3.61 10.84
N GLU A 90 11.86 -3.69 9.92
CA GLU A 90 13.29 -3.67 10.23
C GLU A 90 13.71 -2.34 10.84
N GLU A 91 13.28 -1.21 10.26
CA GLU A 91 13.49 0.13 10.83
C GLU A 91 12.94 0.25 12.26
N ILE A 92 11.70 -0.19 12.47
CA ILE A 92 11.06 -0.13 13.80
C ILE A 92 11.80 -1.03 14.80
N THR A 93 12.28 -2.19 14.35
CA THR A 93 13.05 -3.12 15.20
C THR A 93 14.37 -2.48 15.63
N GLN A 94 15.10 -1.86 14.71
CA GLN A 94 16.34 -1.14 15.03
C GLN A 94 16.10 0.02 16.00
N GLN A 95 15.04 0.80 15.78
CA GLN A 95 14.66 1.89 16.69
C GLN A 95 14.33 1.37 18.09
N ARG A 96 13.55 0.29 18.19
CA ARG A 96 13.23 -0.34 19.47
C ARG A 96 14.50 -0.81 20.19
N ASP A 97 15.39 -1.49 19.49
CA ASP A 97 16.60 -2.05 20.10
C ASP A 97 17.54 -0.93 20.59
N HIS A 98 17.65 0.16 19.82
CA HIS A 98 18.39 1.34 20.24
C HIS A 98 17.80 1.99 21.50
N LEU A 99 16.48 2.18 21.54
CA LEU A 99 15.79 2.74 22.71
C LEU A 99 15.92 1.83 23.94
N ALA A 100 15.88 0.51 23.76
CA ALA A 100 16.08 -0.45 24.85
C ALA A 100 17.50 -0.37 25.43
N SER A 101 18.52 -0.19 24.59
CA SER A 101 19.90 0.04 25.04
C SER A 101 20.00 1.32 25.87
N LEU A 102 19.48 2.44 25.34
CA LEU A 102 19.50 3.73 26.03
C LEU A 102 18.76 3.69 27.37
N LEU A 103 17.64 2.97 27.43
CA LEU A 103 16.89 2.80 28.68
C LEU A 103 17.72 2.02 29.72
N GLY A 104 18.37 0.93 29.30
CA GLY A 104 19.24 0.15 30.18
C GLY A 104 20.45 0.97 30.69
N GLU A 105 21.04 1.79 29.83
CA GLU A 105 22.11 2.72 30.22
C GLU A 105 21.61 3.78 31.23
N ALA A 106 20.42 4.34 31.00
CA ALA A 106 19.81 5.29 31.93
C ALA A 106 19.51 4.66 33.29
N ASP A 107 18.96 3.44 33.32
CA ASP A 107 18.68 2.70 34.56
C ASP A 107 19.97 2.41 35.35
N ALA A 108 21.04 2.00 34.67
CA ALA A 108 22.35 1.80 35.30
C ALA A 108 22.90 3.11 35.91
N THR A 109 22.81 4.21 35.16
CA THR A 109 23.24 5.53 35.64
C THR A 109 22.43 5.98 36.85
N ILE A 110 21.12 5.71 36.86
CA ILE A 110 20.24 6.02 37.99
C ILE A 110 20.70 5.26 39.24
N LEU A 111 21.02 3.97 39.12
CA LEU A 111 21.51 3.17 40.25
C LEU A 111 22.85 3.71 40.78
N GLU A 112 23.80 4.03 39.90
CA GLU A 112 25.08 4.62 40.28
C GLU A 112 24.91 5.95 41.05
N LEU A 113 23.99 6.79 40.60
CA LEU A 113 23.68 8.05 41.26
C LEU A 113 23.02 7.82 42.62
N TYR A 114 22.12 6.85 42.75
CA TYR A 114 21.51 6.49 44.04
C TYR A 114 22.55 5.98 45.05
N ASP A 115 23.46 5.10 44.62
CA ASP A 115 24.55 4.62 45.48
C ASP A 115 25.44 5.78 45.92
N ARG A 116 25.75 6.71 45.00
CA ARG A 116 26.56 7.88 45.33
C ARG A 116 25.87 8.81 46.32
N ILE A 117 24.56 9.03 46.17
CA ILE A 117 23.77 9.83 47.11
C ILE A 117 23.79 9.16 48.50
N ALA A 118 23.56 7.85 48.57
CA ALA A 118 23.56 7.12 49.84
C ALA A 118 24.92 7.20 50.56
N ASP A 119 26.02 7.11 49.82
CA ASP A 119 27.36 7.26 50.38
C ASP A 119 27.63 8.68 50.87
N LEU A 120 27.18 9.70 50.13
CA LEU A 120 27.28 11.10 50.55
C LEU A 120 26.43 11.38 51.79
N GLU A 121 25.22 10.82 51.86
CA GLU A 121 24.35 10.91 53.03
C GLU A 121 24.96 10.29 54.28
N ARG A 122 25.69 9.17 54.14
CA ARG A 122 26.45 8.56 55.25
C ARG A 122 27.63 9.39 55.71
N GLN A 123 28.25 10.14 54.80
CA GLN A 123 29.38 11.03 55.10
C GLN A 123 28.95 12.35 55.74
N LEU A 124 27.66 12.71 55.64
CA LEU A 124 27.13 13.86 56.35
C LEU A 124 27.22 13.61 57.87
N PRO A 125 27.85 14.52 58.64
CA PRO A 125 27.80 14.44 60.09
C PRO A 125 26.34 14.57 60.56
N ALA A 126 26.01 13.99 61.73
CA ALA A 126 24.71 14.20 62.37
C ALA A 126 24.43 15.70 62.41
N SER A 127 23.39 16.13 61.69
CA SER A 127 23.07 17.54 61.49
C SER A 127 22.95 18.24 62.85
N ASN A 128 23.88 19.15 63.14
CA ASN A 128 23.79 20.11 64.26
C ASN A 128 22.81 21.26 63.95
N VAL A 129 22.02 21.14 62.88
CA VAL A 129 21.08 22.18 62.47
C VAL A 129 19.73 21.91 63.15
N LEU A 130 19.47 22.66 64.22
CA LEU A 130 18.16 22.79 64.83
C LEU A 130 17.17 23.40 63.81
N PRO A 131 16.02 22.76 63.53
CA PRO A 131 14.98 23.41 62.74
C PRO A 131 14.41 24.59 63.54
N LEU A 132 14.83 25.81 63.20
CA LEU A 132 14.19 27.04 63.67
C LEU A 132 12.86 27.20 62.93
N ASN A 133 11.81 26.58 63.47
CA ASN A 133 10.55 27.24 63.83
C ASN A 133 9.34 26.27 63.81
N PRO A 134 8.76 25.92 64.98
CA PRO A 134 7.57 25.09 65.08
C PRO A 134 6.29 25.92 65.29
N ARG A 135 6.09 27.03 64.56
CA ARG A 135 4.78 27.73 64.44
C ARG A 135 4.89 28.96 63.54
N GLY A 136 4.15 28.97 62.44
CA GLY A 136 3.84 30.23 61.76
C GLY A 136 3.40 30.09 60.32
N HIS A 137 2.21 29.56 60.06
CA HIS A 137 1.20 30.23 59.23
C HIS A 137 -0.17 29.71 59.68
N LYS A 138 -0.93 30.61 60.31
CA LYS A 138 -2.31 30.36 60.75
C LYS A 138 -3.16 30.00 59.54
N LYS A 139 -4.05 29.02 59.70
CA LYS A 139 -5.22 28.85 58.83
C LYS A 139 -6.02 30.16 58.83
N LEU A 140 -6.30 30.68 57.64
CA LEU A 140 -7.57 31.27 57.21
C LEU A 140 -7.66 31.07 55.69
#